data_AF-A0A2V7WYQ9-F1
#
_entry.id   AF-A0A2V7WYQ9-F1
#
_cell.length_a   1.000
_cell.length_b   1.000
_cell.length_c   1.000
_cell.angle_alpha   90.00
_cell.angle_beta   90.00
_cell.angle_gamma   90.00
#
_symmetry.space_group_name_H-M   'P 1'
#
loop_
_entity.id
_entity.type
_entity.pdbx_description
1 polymer ?
#
loop_
_entity_poly.entity_id
_entity_poly.type
_entity_poly.pdbx_seq_one_letter_code
_entity_poly.pdbx_strand_id
1 'polypeptide(L)'
;MIHPAPQAVAIIGLGSGDTAASAGCRRDVDQRITVFEIFAPQRRLLNRLLTLPDPPGRLGRFLGDSRFTLRVADGRNALDREGATYDVIEADALPPTSPYAGNLYSLEFFALCARRLKPGGMVTTWAPTDRVRATFRAALPYVVAVADGDVLIGSLSPIPIAPEEWRRRLFDPSMVAYLGPPRVSGVWAHIAGARVLPPEPPGQMNLDLFPRDEFHSPE
;
A
#
# COMPACT_ATOMS: atom_id res chain seq x y z
N MET A 1 6.09 -5.49 7.98
CA MET A 1 6.26 -6.02 9.36
C MET A 1 5.06 -6.85 9.82
N ILE A 2 3.83 -6.44 9.51
CA ILE A 2 2.60 -7.15 9.92
C ILE A 2 2.50 -8.51 9.23
N HIS A 3 2.57 -8.55 7.89
CA HIS A 3 2.70 -9.82 7.17
C HIS A 3 4.02 -10.53 7.56
N PRO A 4 3.99 -11.83 7.91
CA PRO A 4 5.15 -12.55 8.41
C PRO A 4 6.29 -12.65 7.39
N ALA A 5 5.99 -13.05 6.15
CA ALA A 5 6.99 -13.23 5.11
C ALA A 5 6.45 -12.83 3.71
N PRO A 6 6.32 -11.51 3.41
CA PRO A 6 5.70 -11.07 2.16
C PRO A 6 6.65 -11.25 0.97
N GLN A 7 6.42 -12.26 0.13
CA GLN A 7 7.29 -12.59 -1.00
C GLN A 7 6.88 -11.88 -2.29
N ALA A 8 5.59 -11.80 -2.61
CA ALA A 8 5.07 -11.09 -3.77
C ALA A 8 4.35 -9.82 -3.31
N VAL A 9 4.85 -8.66 -3.73
CA VAL A 9 4.27 -7.36 -3.36
C VAL A 9 3.88 -6.61 -4.64
N ALA A 10 2.66 -6.10 -4.68
CA ALA A 10 2.19 -5.18 -5.72
C ALA A 10 2.04 -3.77 -5.14
N ILE A 11 2.59 -2.79 -5.84
CA ILE A 11 2.44 -1.35 -5.57
C ILE A 11 1.77 -0.73 -6.79
N ILE A 12 0.64 -0.05 -6.60
CA ILE A 12 -0.08 0.66 -7.66
C ILE A 12 0.18 2.16 -7.51
N GLY A 13 0.84 2.74 -8.51
CA GLY A 13 1.39 4.09 -8.46
C GLY A 13 2.87 4.06 -8.06
N LEU A 14 3.71 4.78 -8.81
CA LEU A 14 5.11 5.00 -8.42
C LEU A 14 5.28 6.33 -7.71
N GLY A 15 4.65 7.41 -8.20
CA GLY A 15 4.74 8.74 -7.59
C GLY A 15 6.20 9.18 -7.37
N SER A 16 6.53 9.69 -6.17
CA SER A 16 7.92 10.01 -5.80
C SER A 16 8.83 8.78 -5.65
N GLY A 17 8.25 7.58 -5.59
CA GLY A 17 8.94 6.32 -5.38
C GLY A 17 9.13 5.96 -3.91
N ASP A 18 8.67 6.77 -2.95
CA ASP A 18 8.88 6.51 -1.52
C ASP A 18 8.16 5.26 -1.01
N THR A 19 6.91 5.09 -1.44
CA THR A 19 6.07 3.94 -1.11
C THR A 19 6.67 2.65 -1.66
N ALA A 20 6.97 2.63 -2.96
CA ALA A 20 7.67 1.52 -3.60
C ALA A 20 9.02 1.23 -2.92
N ALA A 21 9.85 2.26 -2.67
CA ALA A 21 11.11 2.08 -1.97
C ALA A 21 10.92 1.49 -0.57
N SER A 22 9.87 1.87 0.16
CA SER A 22 9.58 1.36 1.50
C SER A 22 9.15 -0.11 1.49
N ALA A 23 8.49 -0.58 0.43
CA ALA A 23 8.14 -2.00 0.26
C ALA A 23 9.37 -2.92 0.27
N GLY A 24 10.53 -2.41 -0.18
CA GLY A 24 11.80 -3.14 -0.22
C GLY A 24 12.53 -3.26 1.13
N CYS A 25 11.93 -2.83 2.24
CA CYS A 25 12.58 -2.84 3.55
C CYS A 25 12.84 -4.25 4.11
N ARG A 26 12.01 -5.24 3.77
CA ARG A 26 12.15 -6.62 4.25
C ARG A 26 13.26 -7.33 3.48
N ARG A 27 14.45 -7.42 4.08
CA ARG A 27 15.65 -8.06 3.49
C ARG A 27 15.82 -9.52 3.89
N ASP A 28 15.10 -9.98 4.90
CA ASP A 28 15.04 -11.34 5.40
C ASP A 28 14.16 -12.28 4.54
N VAL A 29 13.48 -11.74 3.53
CA VAL A 29 12.58 -12.47 2.64
C VAL A 29 13.01 -12.22 1.19
N ASP A 30 12.99 -13.27 0.36
CA ASP A 30 13.17 -13.13 -1.09
C ASP A 30 11.91 -12.50 -1.71
N GLN A 31 11.92 -11.17 -1.78
CA GLN A 31 10.78 -10.40 -2.28
C GLN A 31 10.89 -10.16 -3.78
N ARG A 32 9.75 -10.24 -4.46
CA ARG A 32 9.49 -9.73 -5.79
C ARG A 32 8.47 -8.61 -5.67
N ILE A 33 8.88 -7.40 -6.04
CA ILE A 33 8.06 -6.20 -5.88
C ILE A 33 7.73 -5.67 -7.27
N THR A 34 6.45 -5.73 -7.63
CA THR A 34 5.96 -5.20 -8.91
C THR A 34 5.34 -3.85 -8.65
N VAL A 35 5.84 -2.82 -9.33
CA VAL A 35 5.30 -1.47 -9.26
C VAL A 35 4.59 -1.21 -10.59
N PHE A 36 3.29 -0.91 -10.54
CA PHE A 36 2.50 -0.52 -11.71
C PHE A 36 2.44 0.99 -11.78
N GLU A 37 2.98 1.57 -12.85
CA GLU A 37 2.98 3.01 -13.08
C GLU A 37 2.43 3.30 -14.48
N ILE A 38 1.34 4.07 -14.54
CA ILE A 38 0.67 4.39 -15.80
C ILE A 38 1.44 5.44 -16.61
N PHE A 39 2.14 6.35 -15.93
CA PHE A 39 2.93 7.41 -16.53
C PHE A 39 4.34 6.92 -16.86
N ALA A 40 4.49 6.35 -18.07
CA ALA A 40 5.73 5.76 -18.57
C ALA A 40 7.01 6.61 -18.34
N PRO A 41 7.01 7.96 -18.51
CA PRO A 41 8.18 8.79 -18.29
C PRO A 41 8.68 8.84 -16.84
N GLN A 42 7.87 8.44 -15.84
CA GLN A 42 8.18 8.60 -14.43
C GLN A 42 9.52 7.98 -14.04
N ARG A 43 9.85 6.78 -14.55
CA ARG A 43 11.16 6.14 -14.29
C ARG A 43 12.32 6.99 -14.76
N ARG A 44 12.19 7.59 -15.96
CA ARG A 44 13.24 8.45 -16.53
C ARG A 44 13.41 9.72 -15.71
N LEU A 45 12.30 10.28 -15.20
CA LEU A 45 12.34 11.45 -14.31
C LEU A 45 13.07 11.12 -13.00
N LEU A 46 12.72 10.00 -12.36
CA LEU A 46 13.39 9.54 -11.14
C LEU A 46 14.89 9.25 -11.37
N ASN A 47 15.27 8.64 -12.49
CA ASN A 47 16.68 8.47 -12.85
C ASN A 47 17.42 9.81 -13.00
N ARG A 48 16.75 10.85 -13.50
CA ARG A 48 17.34 12.19 -13.62
C ARG A 48 17.54 12.85 -12.26
N LEU A 49 16.70 12.56 -11.27
CA LEU A 49 16.91 13.05 -9.90
C LEU A 49 18.21 12.50 -9.28
N LEU A 50 18.66 11.32 -9.69
CA LEU A 50 19.94 10.77 -9.24
C LEU A 50 21.17 11.55 -9.73
N THR A 51 21.01 12.40 -10.77
CA THR A 51 22.11 13.22 -11.29
C THR A 51 22.19 14.59 -10.63
N LEU A 52 21.31 14.90 -9.67
CA LEU A 52 21.34 16.16 -8.93
C LEU A 52 22.44 16.12 -7.84
N PRO A 53 22.95 17.29 -7.38
CA PRO A 53 23.99 17.34 -6.36
C PRO A 53 23.62 16.69 -5.02
N ASP A 54 22.32 16.69 -4.67
CA ASP A 54 21.78 16.07 -3.46
C ASP A 54 20.57 15.19 -3.81
N PRO A 55 20.80 13.97 -4.33
CA PRO A 55 19.71 13.09 -4.75
C PRO A 55 18.99 12.51 -3.53
N PRO A 56 17.67 12.21 -3.63
CA PRO A 56 16.95 11.61 -2.50
C PRO A 56 17.59 10.29 -2.04
N GLY A 57 17.96 10.20 -0.77
CA GLY A 57 18.91 9.18 -0.29
C GLY A 57 18.51 7.71 -0.47
N ARG A 58 17.22 7.38 -0.64
CA ARG A 58 16.75 6.01 -0.93
C ARG A 58 16.56 5.71 -2.41
N LEU A 59 16.51 6.75 -3.25
CA LEU A 59 16.11 6.62 -4.65
C LEU A 59 17.07 5.73 -5.44
N GLY A 60 18.38 5.92 -5.24
CA GLY A 60 19.40 5.12 -5.91
C GLY A 60 19.34 3.64 -5.52
N ARG A 61 19.13 3.37 -4.23
CA ARG A 61 18.93 2.00 -3.73
C ARG A 61 17.69 1.35 -4.33
N PHE A 62 16.57 2.07 -4.37
CA PHE A 62 15.32 1.57 -4.95
C PHE A 62 15.46 1.27 -6.45
N LEU A 63 15.96 2.23 -7.24
CA LEU A 63 16.07 2.08 -8.70
C LEU A 63 17.10 1.03 -9.13
N GLY A 64 18.10 0.75 -8.28
CA GLY A 64 19.12 -0.28 -8.51
C GLY A 64 18.80 -1.66 -7.92
N ASP A 65 17.71 -1.83 -7.17
CA ASP A 65 17.39 -3.09 -6.51
C ASP A 65 16.66 -4.05 -7.46
N SER A 66 17.33 -5.15 -7.82
CA SER A 66 16.84 -6.15 -8.78
C SER A 66 15.53 -6.85 -8.39
N ARG A 67 15.09 -6.74 -7.13
CA ARG A 67 13.80 -7.26 -6.66
C ARG A 67 12.62 -6.46 -7.20
N PHE A 68 12.86 -5.23 -7.64
CA PHE A 68 11.84 -4.34 -8.17
C PHE A 68 11.68 -4.51 -9.68
N THR A 69 10.44 -4.72 -10.10
CA THR A 69 10.04 -4.68 -11.50
C THR A 69 9.05 -3.54 -11.70
N LEU A 70 9.47 -2.49 -12.39
CA LEU A 70 8.56 -1.43 -12.81
C LEU A 70 7.84 -1.83 -14.10
N ARG A 71 6.51 -1.86 -14.04
CA ARG A 71 5.61 -2.14 -15.16
C ARG A 71 4.91 -0.86 -15.58
N VAL A 72 5.05 -0.50 -16.85
CA VAL A 72 4.29 0.61 -17.42
C VAL A 72 2.90 0.10 -17.76
N ALA A 73 1.95 0.30 -16.85
CA ALA A 73 0.58 -0.17 -16.98
C ALA A 73 -0.31 0.56 -15.97
N ASP A 74 -1.61 0.63 -16.29
CA ASP A 74 -2.63 0.92 -15.29
C ASP A 74 -2.74 -0.26 -14.31
N GLY A 75 -2.51 -0.01 -13.02
CA GLY A 75 -2.43 -1.06 -12.01
C GLY A 75 -3.75 -1.80 -11.79
N ARG A 76 -4.89 -1.11 -11.92
CA ARG A 76 -6.21 -1.73 -11.84
C ARG A 76 -6.41 -2.73 -12.99
N ASN A 77 -6.18 -2.30 -14.23
CA ASN A 77 -6.29 -3.16 -15.40
C ASN A 77 -5.29 -4.32 -15.35
N ALA A 78 -4.06 -4.08 -14.89
CA ALA A 78 -3.06 -5.13 -14.72
C ALA A 78 -3.53 -6.18 -13.71
N LEU A 79 -4.02 -5.78 -12.53
CA LEU A 79 -4.60 -6.72 -11.57
C LEU A 79 -5.82 -7.46 -12.13
N ASP A 80 -6.66 -6.83 -12.95
CA ASP A 80 -7.84 -7.49 -13.51
C ASP A 80 -7.48 -8.53 -14.58
N ARG A 81 -6.53 -8.21 -15.46
CA ARG A 81 -6.19 -9.04 -16.62
C ARG A 81 -5.09 -10.05 -16.36
N GLU A 82 -4.19 -9.77 -15.44
CA GLU A 82 -3.07 -10.64 -15.12
C GLU A 82 -3.47 -11.67 -14.06
N GLY A 83 -2.99 -12.91 -14.19
CA GLY A 83 -3.27 -14.00 -13.25
C GLY A 83 -2.44 -13.99 -11.97
N ALA A 84 -1.55 -13.01 -11.80
CA ALA A 84 -0.63 -12.95 -10.67
C ALA A 84 -1.36 -12.69 -9.34
N THR A 85 -0.86 -13.27 -8.25
CA THR A 85 -1.37 -13.07 -6.89
C THR A 85 -0.25 -12.62 -5.95
N TYR A 86 -0.63 -11.89 -4.91
CA TYR A 86 0.29 -11.13 -4.05
C TYR A 86 0.05 -11.41 -2.57
N ASP A 87 1.13 -11.36 -1.80
CA ASP A 87 1.09 -11.39 -0.33
C ASP A 87 0.73 -10.01 0.22
N VAL A 88 1.12 -8.93 -0.47
CA VAL A 88 0.74 -7.55 -0.12
C VAL A 88 0.36 -6.79 -1.39
N ILE A 89 -0.77 -6.11 -1.36
CA ILE A 89 -1.16 -5.13 -2.38
C ILE A 89 -1.34 -3.78 -1.70
N GLU A 90 -0.77 -2.75 -2.30
CA GLU A 90 -0.86 -1.39 -1.82
C GLU A 90 -1.07 -0.46 -3.01
N ALA A 91 -1.94 0.54 -2.85
CA ALA A 91 -2.27 1.50 -3.88
C ALA A 91 -2.13 2.92 -3.33
N ASP A 92 -1.21 3.66 -3.92
CA ASP A 92 -0.86 5.04 -3.56
C ASP A 92 -0.54 5.81 -4.85
N ALA A 93 -1.59 6.02 -5.66
CA ALA A 93 -1.46 6.65 -6.97
C ALA A 93 -2.23 7.97 -7.10
N LEU A 94 -3.34 8.12 -6.36
CA LEU A 94 -4.23 9.27 -6.48
C LEU A 94 -4.69 9.75 -5.09
N PRO A 95 -4.72 11.08 -4.85
CA PRO A 95 -5.48 11.64 -3.74
C PRO A 95 -6.97 11.29 -3.93
N PRO A 96 -7.71 10.96 -2.86
CA PRO A 96 -9.13 10.58 -2.94
C PRO A 96 -10.04 11.65 -3.52
N THR A 97 -9.65 12.93 -3.42
CA THR A 97 -10.41 14.05 -3.98
C THR A 97 -10.05 14.37 -5.44
N SER A 98 -9.06 13.68 -6.00
CA SER A 98 -8.68 13.88 -7.40
C SER A 98 -9.69 13.23 -8.35
N PRO A 99 -9.83 13.75 -9.59
CA PRO A 99 -10.66 13.10 -10.60
C PRO A 99 -10.22 11.65 -10.79
N TYR A 100 -11.18 10.75 -10.95
CA TYR A 100 -10.97 9.31 -11.14
C TYR A 100 -10.38 8.54 -9.95
N ALA A 101 -10.25 9.16 -8.77
CA ALA A 101 -9.82 8.46 -7.57
C ALA A 101 -10.75 7.30 -7.19
N GLY A 102 -12.03 7.36 -7.56
CA GLY A 102 -12.98 6.26 -7.44
C GLY A 102 -12.50 4.96 -8.07
N ASN A 103 -11.62 5.01 -9.08
CA ASN A 103 -11.03 3.81 -9.66
C ASN A 103 -10.11 3.04 -8.70
N LEU A 104 -9.63 3.68 -7.64
CA LEU A 104 -8.72 3.11 -6.63
C LEU A 104 -9.32 3.12 -5.21
N TYR A 105 -10.51 3.69 -5.04
CA TYR A 105 -11.20 3.79 -3.74
C TYR A 105 -12.64 3.24 -3.78
N SER A 106 -13.03 2.50 -4.83
CA SER A 106 -14.33 1.84 -4.94
C SER A 106 -14.37 0.45 -4.32
N LEU A 107 -15.60 -0.02 -4.07
CA LEU A 107 -15.85 -1.39 -3.62
C LEU A 107 -15.32 -2.41 -4.63
N GLU A 108 -15.54 -2.16 -5.92
CA GLU A 108 -15.10 -3.04 -7.00
C GLU A 108 -13.57 -3.14 -7.07
N PHE A 109 -12.87 -2.02 -6.86
CA PHE A 109 -11.41 -2.02 -6.82
C PHE A 109 -10.88 -2.78 -5.60
N PHE A 110 -11.39 -2.51 -4.40
CA PHE A 110 -10.93 -3.25 -3.21
C PHE A 110 -11.28 -4.74 -3.29
N ALA A 111 -12.43 -5.10 -3.85
CA ALA A 111 -12.80 -6.49 -4.12
C ALA A 111 -11.88 -7.13 -5.17
N LEU A 112 -11.45 -6.38 -6.20
CA LEU A 112 -10.44 -6.85 -7.16
C LEU A 112 -9.11 -7.13 -6.46
N CYS A 113 -8.62 -6.22 -5.62
CA CYS A 113 -7.41 -6.43 -4.83
C CYS A 113 -7.54 -7.68 -3.94
N ALA A 114 -8.68 -7.84 -3.26
CA ALA A 114 -8.97 -9.01 -2.43
C ALA A 114 -8.86 -10.34 -3.20
N ARG A 115 -9.41 -10.41 -4.42
CA ARG A 115 -9.33 -11.60 -5.29
C ARG A 115 -7.92 -11.93 -5.75
N ARG A 116 -6.99 -10.97 -5.71
CA ARG A 116 -5.58 -11.15 -6.08
C ARG A 116 -4.67 -11.43 -4.89
N LEU A 117 -5.23 -11.56 -3.68
CA LEU A 117 -4.45 -11.97 -2.52
C LEU A 117 -4.16 -13.48 -2.54
N LYS A 118 -2.93 -13.83 -2.14
CA LYS A 118 -2.59 -15.18 -1.68
C LYS A 118 -3.24 -15.45 -0.30
N PRO A 119 -3.32 -16.72 0.14
CA PRO A 119 -3.74 -17.03 1.51
C PRO A 119 -2.89 -16.28 2.54
N GLY A 120 -3.53 -15.60 3.49
CA GLY A 120 -2.85 -14.74 4.48
C GLY A 120 -2.41 -13.37 3.94
N GLY A 121 -2.64 -13.08 2.66
CA GLY A 121 -2.28 -11.82 2.03
C GLY A 121 -3.07 -10.63 2.57
N MET A 122 -2.55 -9.43 2.34
CA MET A 122 -3.10 -8.19 2.89
C MET A 122 -3.20 -7.10 1.81
N VAL A 123 -4.31 -6.35 1.81
CA VAL A 123 -4.39 -5.06 1.13
C VAL A 123 -4.19 -3.96 2.16
N THR A 124 -3.45 -2.91 1.82
CA THR A 124 -3.37 -1.71 2.64
C THR A 124 -3.79 -0.49 1.84
N THR A 125 -4.51 0.43 2.47
CA THR A 125 -5.00 1.67 1.86
C THR A 125 -4.94 2.82 2.85
N TRP A 126 -4.70 4.02 2.33
CA TRP A 126 -5.07 5.25 3.04
C TRP A 126 -6.61 5.34 3.10
N ALA A 127 -7.15 5.77 4.24
CA ALA A 127 -8.59 5.84 4.51
C ALA A 127 -8.99 7.22 5.09
N PRO A 128 -8.91 8.30 4.30
CA PRO A 128 -9.11 9.66 4.77
C PRO A 128 -10.56 10.06 5.00
N THR A 129 -11.52 9.27 4.50
CA THR A 129 -12.96 9.54 4.69
C THR A 129 -13.63 8.32 5.30
N ASP A 130 -14.73 8.55 6.02
CA ASP A 130 -15.58 7.46 6.52
C ASP A 130 -16.15 6.62 5.39
N ARG A 131 -16.35 7.21 4.20
CA ARG A 131 -16.81 6.51 3.01
C ARG A 131 -15.76 5.55 2.46
N VAL A 132 -14.49 5.96 2.34
CA VAL A 132 -13.39 5.05 1.98
C VAL A 132 -13.28 3.93 3.01
N ARG A 133 -13.36 4.26 4.31
CA ARG A 133 -13.33 3.28 5.41
C ARG A 133 -14.46 2.25 5.31
N ALA A 134 -15.69 2.70 5.07
CA ALA A 134 -16.86 1.83 4.90
C ALA A 134 -16.70 0.94 3.65
N THR A 135 -16.26 1.52 2.53
CA THR A 135 -16.06 0.82 1.27
C THR A 135 -15.00 -0.28 1.39
N PHE A 136 -13.87 0.01 2.04
CA PHE A 136 -12.80 -0.97 2.28
C PHE A 136 -13.26 -2.13 3.17
N ARG A 137 -14.01 -1.83 4.23
CA ARG A 137 -14.56 -2.84 5.17
C ARG A 137 -15.66 -3.70 4.57
N ALA A 138 -16.38 -3.19 3.56
CA ALA A 138 -17.32 -4.00 2.80
C ALA A 138 -16.61 -4.99 1.87
N ALA A 139 -15.42 -4.66 1.38
CA ALA A 139 -14.63 -5.52 0.49
C ALA A 139 -13.82 -6.60 1.24
N LEU A 140 -13.37 -6.32 2.47
CA LEU A 140 -12.49 -7.19 3.24
C LEU A 140 -13.07 -7.50 4.64
N PRO A 141 -13.26 -8.79 5.00
CA PRO A 141 -13.94 -9.18 6.24
C PRO A 141 -13.09 -8.97 7.50
N TYR A 142 -11.77 -8.96 7.39
CA TYR A 142 -10.87 -8.77 8.52
C TYR A 142 -10.04 -7.51 8.32
N VAL A 143 -10.32 -6.46 9.09
CA VAL A 143 -9.68 -5.15 8.95
C VAL A 143 -9.03 -4.73 10.26
N VAL A 144 -7.79 -4.27 10.16
CA VAL A 144 -7.02 -3.64 11.23
C VAL A 144 -6.79 -2.18 10.85
N ALA A 145 -7.10 -1.27 11.76
CA ALA A 145 -6.75 0.14 11.66
C ALA A 145 -5.42 0.41 12.35
N VAL A 146 -4.57 1.22 11.71
CA VAL A 146 -3.31 1.75 12.26
C VAL A 146 -3.26 3.26 11.99
N ALA A 147 -2.25 3.95 12.54
CA ALA A 147 -2.08 5.41 12.40
C ALA A 147 -3.37 6.17 12.74
N ASP A 148 -3.92 5.91 13.93
CA ASP A 148 -5.18 6.49 14.41
C ASP A 148 -6.42 6.25 13.51
N GLY A 149 -6.31 5.31 12.57
CA GLY A 149 -7.37 4.98 11.62
C GLY A 149 -7.15 5.54 10.22
N ASP A 150 -6.09 6.30 9.98
CA ASP A 150 -5.78 6.85 8.65
C ASP A 150 -5.34 5.76 7.67
N VAL A 151 -4.80 4.64 8.16
CA VAL A 151 -4.40 3.51 7.32
C VAL A 151 -5.15 2.26 7.75
N LEU A 152 -5.72 1.57 6.76
CA LEU A 152 -6.42 0.31 6.94
C LEU A 152 -5.65 -0.81 6.29
N ILE A 153 -5.59 -1.94 6.98
CA ILE A 153 -5.02 -3.19 6.49
C ILE A 153 -6.13 -4.23 6.53
N GLY A 154 -6.46 -4.80 5.38
CA GLY A 154 -7.53 -5.77 5.23
C GLY A 154 -7.01 -7.11 4.70
N SER A 155 -7.71 -8.19 5.03
CA SER A 155 -7.42 -9.54 4.53
C SER A 155 -8.69 -10.38 4.42
N LEU A 156 -8.59 -11.49 3.68
CA LEU A 156 -9.61 -12.55 3.63
C LEU A 156 -9.48 -13.54 4.80
N SER A 157 -8.44 -13.41 5.63
CA SER A 157 -8.22 -14.20 6.84
C SER A 157 -7.96 -13.30 8.05
N PRO A 158 -8.24 -13.74 9.30
CA PRO A 158 -7.96 -12.95 10.49
C PRO A 158 -6.51 -12.44 10.53
N ILE A 159 -6.33 -11.17 10.89
CA ILE A 159 -5.02 -10.55 11.08
C ILE A 159 -4.71 -10.53 12.59
N PRO A 160 -3.79 -11.36 13.09
CA PRO A 160 -3.46 -11.38 14.51
C PRO A 160 -2.78 -10.08 14.92
N ILE A 161 -3.27 -9.43 15.97
CA ILE A 161 -2.57 -8.30 16.60
C ILE A 161 -1.40 -8.88 17.41
N ALA A 162 -0.19 -8.70 16.91
CA ALA A 162 1.03 -9.25 17.51
C ALA A 162 2.11 -8.17 17.68
N PRO A 163 1.93 -7.19 18.60
CA PRO A 163 2.79 -6.01 18.69
C PRO A 163 4.25 -6.35 18.99
N GLU A 164 4.50 -7.37 19.82
CA GLU A 164 5.85 -7.83 20.15
C GLU A 164 6.59 -8.35 18.92
N GLU A 165 5.94 -9.19 18.12
CA GLU A 165 6.52 -9.74 16.89
C GLU A 165 6.68 -8.67 15.81
N TRP A 166 5.72 -7.74 15.69
CA TRP A 166 5.84 -6.61 14.77
C TRP A 166 6.99 -5.70 15.16
N ARG A 167 7.16 -5.41 16.46
CA ARG A 167 8.29 -4.66 17.00
C ARG A 167 9.59 -5.39 16.71
N ARG A 168 9.68 -6.69 17.00
CA ARG A 168 10.88 -7.49 16.74
C ARG A 168 11.30 -7.41 15.27
N ARG A 169 10.36 -7.56 14.33
CA ARG A 169 10.64 -7.43 12.89
C ARG A 169 11.01 -6.01 12.50
N LEU A 170 10.31 -5.00 13.02
CA LEU A 170 10.53 -3.59 12.66
C LEU A 170 11.89 -3.08 13.15
N PHE A 171 12.35 -3.54 14.32
CA PHE A 171 13.64 -3.19 14.92
C PHE A 171 14.76 -4.19 14.57
N ASP A 172 14.52 -5.12 13.65
CA ASP A 172 15.57 -5.97 13.11
C ASP A 172 16.73 -5.11 12.53
N PRO A 173 18.01 -5.47 12.74
CA PRO A 173 19.13 -4.66 12.25
C PRO A 173 19.07 -4.34 10.76
N SER A 174 18.57 -5.27 9.93
CA SER A 174 18.45 -5.04 8.48
C SER A 174 17.36 -4.02 8.15
N MET A 175 16.26 -4.01 8.90
CA MET A 175 15.17 -3.03 8.78
C MET A 175 15.62 -1.64 9.24
N VAL A 176 16.33 -1.57 10.36
CA VAL A 176 16.90 -0.32 10.89
C VAL A 176 17.92 0.27 9.92
N ALA A 177 18.82 -0.56 9.38
CA ALA A 177 19.78 -0.13 8.36
C ALA A 177 19.11 0.31 7.05
N TYR A 178 17.92 -0.22 6.75
CA TYR A 178 17.19 0.16 5.54
C TYR A 178 16.44 1.48 5.66
N LEU A 179 15.60 1.61 6.69
CA LEU A 179 14.70 2.76 6.88
C LEU A 179 15.37 3.93 7.63
N GLY A 180 16.36 3.61 8.45
CA GLY A 180 16.99 4.53 9.41
C GLY A 180 16.25 4.55 10.76
N PRO A 181 16.97 4.75 11.88
CA PRO A 181 16.36 4.73 13.22
C PRO A 181 15.16 5.68 13.40
N PRO A 182 15.16 6.93 12.92
CA PRO A 182 14.02 7.84 13.10
C PRO A 182 12.73 7.30 12.45
N ARG A 183 12.84 6.68 11.27
CA ARG A 183 11.68 6.12 10.56
C ARG A 183 11.15 4.87 11.24
N VAL A 184 12.04 3.99 11.70
CA VAL A 184 11.65 2.80 12.49
C VAL A 184 10.85 3.20 13.72
N SER A 185 11.32 4.20 14.47
CA SER A 185 10.61 4.72 15.64
C SER A 185 9.27 5.36 15.26
N GLY A 186 9.22 6.18 14.20
CA GLY A 186 7.98 6.80 13.72
C GLY A 186 6.93 5.78 13.27
N VAL A 187 7.34 4.78 12.49
CA VAL A 187 6.47 3.68 12.07
C VAL A 187 5.94 2.91 13.29
N TRP A 188 6.78 2.64 14.30
CA TRP A 188 6.32 2.01 15.53
C TRP A 188 5.24 2.84 16.23
N ALA A 189 5.42 4.15 16.33
CA ALA A 189 4.43 5.04 16.93
C ALA A 189 3.06 4.94 16.25
N HIS A 190 3.04 4.80 14.91
CA HIS A 190 1.79 4.66 14.15
C HIS A 190 1.14 3.27 14.24
N ILE A 191 1.92 2.18 14.38
CA ILE A 191 1.36 0.82 14.39
C ILE A 191 1.16 0.24 15.79
N ALA A 192 1.73 0.84 16.84
CA ALA A 192 1.58 0.35 18.21
C ALA A 192 0.12 0.42 18.70
N GLY A 193 -0.66 1.39 18.21
CA GLY A 193 -2.09 1.54 18.49
C GLY A 193 -3.01 0.73 17.56
N ALA A 194 -2.48 -0.28 16.86
CA ALA A 194 -3.28 -1.06 15.93
C ALA A 194 -4.48 -1.72 16.61
N ARG A 195 -5.64 -1.63 15.98
CA ARG A 195 -6.90 -2.21 16.51
C ARG A 195 -7.68 -2.90 15.41
N VAL A 196 -8.24 -4.06 15.73
CA VAL A 196 -9.21 -4.74 14.86
C VAL A 196 -10.47 -3.88 14.79
N LEU A 197 -10.96 -3.64 13.58
CA LEU A 197 -12.26 -3.01 13.39
C LEU A 197 -13.34 -4.09 13.41
N PRO A 198 -14.37 -3.97 14.25
CA PRO A 198 -15.49 -4.91 14.22
C PRO A 198 -16.21 -4.82 12.87
N PRO A 199 -16.95 -5.86 12.46
CA PRO A 199 -17.91 -5.73 11.37
C PRO A 199 -18.88 -4.59 11.66
N GLU A 200 -19.22 -3.80 10.64
CA GLU A 200 -20.20 -2.73 10.74
C GLU A 200 -21.15 -2.82 9.53
N PRO A 201 -22.44 -2.51 9.70
CA PRO A 201 -23.36 -2.43 8.58
C PRO A 201 -22.82 -1.49 7.49
N PRO A 202 -23.06 -1.81 6.21
CA PRO A 202 -22.56 -0.99 5.12
C PRO A 202 -23.17 0.41 5.20
N GLY A 203 -22.30 1.41 5.34
CA GLY A 203 -22.64 2.83 5.23
C GLY A 203 -22.73 3.27 3.77
N GLN A 204 -22.68 4.59 3.54
CA GLN A 204 -22.45 5.09 2.17
C GLN A 204 -21.07 4.62 1.69
N MET A 205 -20.99 4.13 0.46
CA MET A 205 -19.76 3.60 -0.15
C MET A 205 -19.46 4.31 -1.47
N ASN A 206 -18.20 4.22 -1.90
CA ASN A 206 -17.79 4.53 -3.25
C ASN A 206 -17.99 3.30 -4.14
N LEU A 207 -18.65 3.50 -5.27
CA LEU A 207 -18.82 2.49 -6.32
C LEU A 207 -18.17 3.02 -7.59
N ASP A 208 -17.72 2.13 -8.47
CA ASP A 208 -17.12 2.52 -9.76
C ASP A 208 -17.98 3.51 -10.54
N LEU A 209 -19.30 3.25 -10.62
CA LEU A 209 -20.24 4.07 -11.36
C LEU A 209 -20.77 5.27 -10.57
N PHE A 210 -20.47 5.34 -9.27
CA PHE A 210 -20.94 6.40 -8.37
C PHE A 210 -19.85 6.76 -7.35
N PRO A 211 -18.70 7.32 -7.78
CA PRO A 211 -17.70 7.84 -6.87
C PRO A 211 -18.25 9.08 -6.17
N ARG A 212 -18.09 9.17 -4.85
CA ARG A 212 -18.67 10.25 -4.03
C ARG A 212 -17.65 11.12 -3.29
N ASP A 213 -16.39 10.68 -3.24
CA ASP A 213 -15.29 11.42 -2.61
C ASP A 213 -14.48 12.26 -3.61
N GLU A 214 -14.69 12.06 -4.92
CA GLU A 214 -14.01 12.84 -5.95
C GLU A 214 -14.47 14.30 -5.94
N PHE A 215 -13.52 15.20 -6.28
CA PHE A 215 -13.68 16.64 -6.36
C PHE A 215 -13.93 17.31 -5.00
N HIS A 216 -13.13 18.33 -4.69
CA HIS A 216 -13.43 19.20 -3.55
C HIS A 216 -14.73 19.96 -3.82
N SER A 217 -15.68 19.86 -2.91
CA SER A 217 -16.79 20.82 -2.85
C SER A 217 -16.28 22.07 -2.15
N PRO A 218 -16.62 23.29 -2.62
CA PRO A 218 -16.40 24.50 -1.83
C PRO A 218 -17.09 24.37 -0.47
N GLU A 219 -16.41 24.82 0.59
CA GLU A 219 -17.00 24.98 1.93
C GLU A 219 -18.10 26.05 1.95
#